data_AF-A0A7C1RBJ2-F1
#
_entry.id   AF-A0A7C1RBJ2-F1
#
_cell.length_a   1.000
_cell.length_b   1.000
_cell.length_c   1.000
_cell.angle_alpha   90.00
_cell.angle_beta   90.00
_cell.angle_gamma   90.00
#
_symmetry.space_group_name_H-M   'P 1'
#
loop_
_entity.id
_entity.type
_entity.pdbx_description
1 polymer ?
#
loop_
_entity_poly.entity_id
_entity_poly.type
_entity_poly.pdbx_seq_one_letter_code
_entity_poly.pdbx_strand_id
1 'polypeptide(L)'
;MDKDSLRLLFNEFLKDDITMFTEEKTGDEWIKERKSIYELYRNKFSPHRVDQLTVVDFETFLTFKGNKSWTNLQRGCKRATQEIEKLKNSLKYLQNESIPIEDRLNTIARGGKFYIKGFGKNLTTGLLHIFNWEKYGVWNNRSQKVLEELRRLPYISSNFGQSYVRINLELLKLTEEINTDLAYLDAFLWWLDDSEKITQSRKLLNPTASDRVIPN
;
A
#
# COMPACT_ATOMS: atom_id res chain seq x y z
N MET A 1 -3.01 -28.71 -11.20
CA MET A 1 -3.91 -27.55 -11.04
C MET A 1 -3.33 -26.42 -11.85
N ASP A 2 -4.04 -25.98 -12.88
CA ASP A 2 -3.62 -24.91 -13.79
C ASP A 2 -3.84 -23.51 -13.16
N LYS A 3 -3.39 -22.45 -13.86
CA LYS A 3 -3.48 -21.06 -13.37
C LYS A 3 -4.91 -20.57 -13.18
N ASP A 4 -5.86 -21.02 -13.99
CA ASP A 4 -7.25 -20.58 -13.94
C ASP A 4 -7.98 -21.26 -12.78
N SER A 5 -7.71 -22.55 -12.55
CA SER A 5 -8.16 -23.29 -11.36
C SER A 5 -7.61 -22.69 -10.06
N LEU A 6 -6.33 -22.28 -10.05
CA LEU A 6 -5.73 -21.58 -8.91
C LEU A 6 -6.37 -20.21 -8.66
N ARG A 7 -6.70 -19.47 -9.73
CA ARG A 7 -7.35 -18.16 -9.66
C ARG A 7 -8.79 -18.27 -9.14
N LEU A 8 -9.55 -19.26 -9.59
CA LEU A 8 -10.92 -19.52 -9.10
C LEU A 8 -10.93 -19.89 -7.62
N LEU A 9 -10.07 -20.82 -7.22
CA LEU A 9 -9.91 -21.21 -5.81
C LEU A 9 -9.48 -20.02 -4.94
N PHE A 10 -8.60 -19.17 -5.48
CA PHE A 10 -8.14 -17.96 -4.81
C PHE A 10 -9.24 -16.91 -4.64
N ASN A 11 -10.08 -16.71 -5.67
CA ASN A 11 -11.20 -15.79 -5.62
C ASN A 11 -12.29 -16.27 -4.66
N GLU A 12 -12.61 -17.57 -4.66
CA GLU A 12 -13.54 -18.14 -3.68
C GLU A 12 -13.00 -18.01 -2.26
N PHE A 13 -11.69 -18.21 -2.08
CA PHE A 13 -11.03 -18.10 -0.79
C PHE A 13 -11.08 -16.67 -0.22
N LEU A 14 -10.68 -15.67 -1.01
CA LEU A 14 -10.72 -14.28 -0.57
C LEU A 14 -12.15 -13.76 -0.37
N LYS A 15 -13.14 -14.38 -1.00
CA LYS A 15 -14.54 -13.93 -0.90
C LYS A 15 -15.04 -13.95 0.54
N ASP A 16 -14.69 -14.97 1.32
CA ASP A 16 -15.09 -15.08 2.72
C ASP A 16 -14.36 -14.02 3.57
N ASP A 17 -13.05 -13.83 3.35
CA ASP A 17 -12.27 -12.80 4.04
C ASP A 17 -12.75 -11.38 3.68
N ILE A 18 -13.12 -11.13 2.43
CA ILE A 18 -13.67 -9.84 1.95
C ILE A 18 -15.05 -9.59 2.56
N THR A 19 -15.91 -10.61 2.59
CA THR A 19 -17.23 -10.53 3.26
C THR A 19 -17.04 -10.19 4.73
N MET A 20 -16.18 -10.94 5.43
CA MET A 20 -15.89 -10.73 6.84
C MET A 20 -15.27 -9.35 7.11
N PHE A 21 -14.35 -8.89 6.27
CA PHE A 21 -13.79 -7.54 6.37
C PHE A 21 -14.85 -6.46 6.23
N THR A 22 -15.77 -6.63 5.27
CA THR A 22 -16.86 -5.70 5.02
C THR A 22 -17.82 -5.63 6.22
N GLU A 23 -18.14 -6.77 6.81
CA GLU A 23 -19.09 -6.87 7.93
C GLU A 23 -18.49 -6.47 9.29
N GLU A 24 -17.32 -7.02 9.66
CA GLU A 24 -16.72 -6.86 10.99
C GLU A 24 -16.30 -5.42 11.28
N LYS A 25 -15.88 -4.68 10.26
CA LYS A 25 -15.34 -3.33 10.40
C LYS A 25 -16.28 -2.21 9.94
N THR A 26 -17.50 -2.54 9.52
CA THR A 26 -18.28 -1.67 8.61
C THR A 26 -17.34 -1.16 7.50
N GLY A 27 -16.69 -2.09 6.78
CA GLY A 27 -15.51 -1.83 5.95
C GLY A 27 -15.63 -0.61 5.04
N ASP A 28 -16.82 -0.37 4.49
CA ASP A 28 -17.15 0.81 3.69
C ASP A 28 -16.99 2.13 4.45
N GLU A 29 -17.40 2.21 5.71
CA GLU A 29 -17.23 3.39 6.56
C GLU A 29 -15.75 3.63 6.85
N TRP A 30 -15.00 2.57 7.16
CA TRP A 30 -13.57 2.69 7.40
C TRP A 30 -12.80 3.13 6.15
N ILE A 31 -13.14 2.56 4.99
CA ILE A 31 -12.56 2.96 3.70
C ILE A 31 -12.95 4.39 3.34
N LYS A 32 -14.20 4.79 3.59
CA LYS A 32 -14.67 6.17 3.40
C LYS A 32 -13.91 7.15 4.28
N GLU A 33 -13.69 6.82 5.55
CA GLU A 33 -12.86 7.64 6.45
C GLU A 33 -11.44 7.79 5.86
N ARG A 34 -10.81 6.68 5.47
CA ARG A 34 -9.46 6.71 4.88
C ARG A 34 -9.39 7.56 3.61
N LYS A 35 -10.33 7.39 2.68
CA LYS A 35 -10.41 8.20 1.46
C LYS A 35 -10.59 9.69 1.76
N SER A 36 -11.42 10.05 2.75
CA SER A 36 -11.57 11.45 3.17
C SER A 36 -10.26 12.05 3.71
N ILE A 37 -9.46 11.25 4.41
CA ILE A 37 -8.14 11.64 4.89
C ILE A 37 -7.13 11.73 3.72
N TYR A 38 -7.24 10.86 2.73
CA TYR A 38 -6.43 10.96 1.51
C TYR A 38 -6.74 12.23 0.74
N GLU A 39 -8.00 12.60 0.59
CA GLU A 39 -8.40 13.86 -0.03
C GLU A 39 -7.84 15.08 0.72
N LEU A 40 -7.94 15.07 2.05
CA LEU A 40 -7.38 16.11 2.91
C LEU A 40 -5.87 16.31 2.65
N TYR A 41 -5.09 15.23 2.67
CA TYR A 41 -3.63 15.33 2.48
C TYR A 41 -3.25 15.51 1.01
N ARG A 42 -3.99 14.96 0.05
CA ARG A 42 -3.81 15.23 -1.39
C ARG A 42 -3.97 16.73 -1.64
N ASN A 43 -5.00 17.35 -1.07
CA ASN A 43 -5.21 18.78 -1.18
C ASN A 43 -4.10 19.58 -0.49
N LYS A 44 -3.79 19.25 0.77
CA LYS A 44 -2.77 19.96 1.57
C LYS A 44 -1.37 19.86 0.96
N PHE A 45 -1.01 18.71 0.38
CA PHE A 45 0.30 18.47 -0.24
C PHE A 45 0.32 18.76 -1.75
N SER A 46 -0.79 19.27 -2.32
CA SER A 46 -0.89 19.56 -3.75
C SER A 46 0.18 20.56 -4.20
N PRO A 47 0.63 20.51 -5.47
CA PRO A 47 1.68 21.41 -5.98
C PRO A 47 1.41 22.90 -5.74
N HIS A 48 0.13 23.31 -5.69
CA HIS A 48 -0.29 24.69 -5.46
C HIS A 48 -0.33 25.10 -3.99
N ARG A 49 -0.42 24.15 -3.04
CA ARG A 49 -0.54 24.42 -1.60
C ARG A 49 0.68 24.00 -0.81
N VAL A 50 1.53 23.13 -1.36
CA VAL A 50 2.69 22.55 -0.67
C VAL A 50 3.69 23.61 -0.17
N ASP A 51 3.73 24.80 -0.78
CA ASP A 51 4.59 25.89 -0.28
C ASP A 51 4.13 26.44 1.08
N GLN A 52 2.86 26.24 1.43
CA GLN A 52 2.27 26.57 2.73
C GLN A 52 2.38 25.41 3.74
N LEU A 53 2.93 24.26 3.34
CA LEU A 53 3.06 23.09 4.21
C LEU A 53 3.95 23.41 5.42
N THR A 54 3.42 23.19 6.63
CA THR A 54 4.17 23.32 7.87
C THR A 54 4.77 21.99 8.32
N VAL A 55 5.75 22.06 9.23
CA VAL A 55 6.28 20.87 9.93
C VAL A 55 5.17 20.14 10.68
N VAL A 56 4.31 20.86 11.39
CA VAL A 56 3.20 20.30 12.18
C VAL A 56 2.23 19.53 11.29
N ASP A 57 1.91 20.04 10.11
CA ASP A 57 1.06 19.34 9.14
C ASP A 57 1.62 17.99 8.75
N PHE A 58 2.91 17.94 8.43
CA PHE A 58 3.56 16.71 8.02
C PHE A 58 3.78 15.75 9.20
N GLU A 59 4.11 16.25 10.39
CA GLU A 59 4.21 15.43 11.60
C GLU A 59 2.87 14.81 11.97
N THR A 60 1.77 15.58 11.85
CA THR A 60 0.42 15.08 12.05
C THR A 60 0.13 13.93 11.08
N PHE A 61 0.44 14.10 9.79
CA PHE A 61 0.33 13.06 8.79
C PHE A 61 1.07 11.77 9.16
N LEU A 62 2.29 11.88 9.70
CA LEU A 62 3.09 10.71 10.07
C LEU A 62 2.50 9.90 11.24
N THR A 63 1.55 10.44 11.99
CA THR A 63 0.86 9.72 13.07
C THR A 63 -0.32 8.90 12.56
N PHE A 64 -0.59 7.76 13.19
CA PHE A 64 -1.79 6.96 12.88
C PHE A 64 -3.09 7.76 13.10
N LYS A 65 -3.13 8.61 14.14
CA LYS A 65 -4.27 9.51 14.39
C LYS A 65 -4.51 10.46 13.21
N GLY A 66 -3.44 10.91 12.54
CA GLY A 66 -3.53 11.82 11.40
C GLY A 66 -3.85 11.13 10.08
N ASN A 67 -3.16 10.05 9.72
CA ASN A 67 -3.36 9.39 8.41
C ASN A 67 -4.41 8.27 8.40
N LYS A 68 -4.86 7.79 9.57
CA LYS A 68 -5.86 6.71 9.75
C LYS A 68 -5.57 5.39 9.03
N SER A 69 -4.33 5.21 8.56
CA SER A 69 -3.97 4.15 7.61
C SER A 69 -2.77 3.34 8.05
N TRP A 70 -1.66 3.99 8.38
CA TRP A 70 -0.38 3.36 8.66
C TRP A 70 0.18 3.81 9.99
N THR A 71 0.70 2.85 10.74
CA THR A 71 1.34 3.10 12.03
C THR A 71 2.84 3.31 11.84
N ASN A 72 3.46 3.98 12.82
CA ASN A 72 4.91 4.05 12.95
C ASN A 72 5.70 4.75 11.83
N LEU A 73 5.04 5.53 10.95
CA LEU A 73 5.73 6.30 9.91
C LEU A 73 6.71 7.33 10.51
N GLN A 74 6.42 7.84 11.70
CA GLN A 74 7.26 8.80 12.42
C GLN A 74 8.65 8.26 12.82
N ARG A 75 8.83 6.94 12.99
CA ARG A 75 10.08 6.36 13.50
C ARG A 75 11.30 6.67 12.62
N GLY A 76 11.09 6.81 11.31
CA GLY A 76 12.16 7.09 10.35
C GLY A 76 12.29 8.57 9.96
N CYS A 77 11.31 9.41 10.29
CA CYS A 77 11.07 10.66 9.56
C CYS A 77 11.47 11.94 10.29
N LYS A 78 12.12 11.85 11.46
CA LYS A 78 12.61 13.03 12.21
C LYS A 78 13.46 14.00 11.38
N ARG A 79 14.16 13.51 10.33
CA ARG A 79 14.94 14.38 9.43
C ARG A 79 14.11 15.02 8.32
N ALA A 80 13.01 14.38 7.90
CA ALA A 80 12.13 14.95 6.89
C ALA A 80 11.51 16.27 7.33
N THR A 81 11.23 16.40 8.63
CA THR A 81 10.67 17.62 9.23
C THR A 81 11.73 18.69 9.51
N GLN A 82 13.01 18.31 9.57
CA GLN A 82 14.13 19.25 9.71
C GLN A 82 14.51 19.92 8.38
N GLU A 83 14.22 19.29 7.23
CA GLU A 83 14.52 19.80 5.89
C GLU A 83 13.22 20.15 5.12
N ILE A 84 12.36 21.03 5.68
CA ILE A 84 11.01 21.27 5.14
C ILE A 84 11.00 21.72 3.67
N GLU A 85 11.93 22.56 3.23
CA GLU A 85 12.00 22.98 1.82
C GLU A 85 12.36 21.82 0.89
N LYS A 86 13.21 20.89 1.35
CA LYS A 86 13.52 19.66 0.62
C LYS A 86 12.32 18.73 0.56
N LEU A 87 11.54 18.66 1.65
CA LEU A 87 10.27 17.94 1.68
C LEU A 87 9.32 18.49 0.63
N LYS A 88 9.08 19.80 0.60
CA LYS A 88 8.18 20.44 -0.37
C LYS A 88 8.60 20.12 -1.82
N ASN A 89 9.88 20.25 -2.14
CA ASN A 89 10.40 19.92 -3.46
C ASN A 89 10.22 18.43 -3.82
N SER A 90 10.43 17.53 -2.85
CA SER A 90 10.25 16.10 -3.05
C SER A 90 8.77 15.76 -3.29
N LEU A 91 7.83 16.37 -2.56
CA LEU A 91 6.40 16.18 -2.76
C LEU A 91 5.94 16.72 -4.12
N LYS A 92 6.45 17.88 -4.58
CA LYS A 92 6.21 18.40 -5.93
C LYS A 92 6.70 17.43 -7.00
N TYR A 93 7.92 16.92 -6.85
CA TYR A 93 8.51 16.01 -7.82
C TYR A 93 7.77 14.66 -7.90
N LEU A 94 7.37 14.11 -6.76
CA LEU A 94 6.65 12.85 -6.68
C LEU A 94 5.28 12.91 -7.38
N GLN A 95 4.63 14.08 -7.38
CA GLN A 95 3.34 14.33 -8.02
C GLN A 95 3.43 14.67 -9.51
N ASN A 96 4.64 14.82 -10.08
CA ASN A 96 4.79 15.22 -11.48
C ASN A 96 4.55 14.02 -12.43
N GLU A 97 3.31 13.84 -12.87
CA GLU A 97 2.89 12.76 -13.77
C GLU A 97 3.50 12.83 -15.19
N SER A 98 4.15 13.93 -15.57
CA SER A 98 4.92 13.99 -16.83
C SER A 98 6.22 13.17 -16.79
N ILE A 99 6.65 12.76 -15.59
CA ILE A 99 7.84 11.95 -15.37
C ILE A 99 7.41 10.50 -15.07
N PRO A 100 8.02 9.48 -15.72
CA PRO A 100 7.74 8.09 -15.40
C PRO A 100 7.87 7.80 -13.90
N ILE A 101 6.97 6.97 -13.37
CA ILE A 101 6.94 6.67 -11.93
C ILE A 101 8.25 6.03 -11.43
N GLU A 102 8.89 5.24 -12.28
CA GLU A 102 10.21 4.66 -12.02
C GLU A 102 11.25 5.75 -11.73
N ASP A 103 11.34 6.76 -12.60
CA ASP A 103 12.28 7.87 -12.47
C ASP A 103 11.95 8.76 -11.26
N ARG A 104 10.65 9.01 -11.01
CA ARG A 104 10.19 9.73 -9.82
C ARG A 104 10.68 9.07 -8.54
N LEU A 105 10.47 7.76 -8.42
CA LEU A 105 10.86 6.99 -7.26
C LEU A 105 12.37 6.86 -7.11
N ASN A 106 13.10 6.62 -8.20
CA ASN A 106 14.56 6.53 -8.15
C ASN A 106 15.22 7.86 -7.74
N THR A 107 14.61 8.99 -8.09
CA THR A 107 15.10 10.32 -7.68
C THR A 107 14.89 10.60 -6.19
N ILE A 108 13.85 10.00 -5.59
CA ILE A 108 13.54 10.14 -4.15
C ILE A 108 14.20 9.03 -3.31
N ALA A 109 14.59 7.92 -3.95
CA ALA A 109 15.31 6.83 -3.32
C ALA A 109 16.66 7.27 -2.74
N ARG A 110 17.23 6.45 -1.85
CA ARG A 110 18.57 6.69 -1.29
C ARG A 110 19.60 6.89 -2.40
N GLY A 111 20.29 8.03 -2.35
CA GLY A 111 21.29 8.43 -3.36
C GLY A 111 20.73 9.30 -4.49
N GLY A 112 19.41 9.46 -4.58
CA GLY A 112 18.76 10.34 -5.55
C GLY A 112 18.78 11.82 -5.15
N LYS A 113 18.53 12.70 -6.13
CA LYS A 113 18.57 14.16 -6.00
C LYS A 113 17.62 14.70 -4.92
N PHE A 114 16.44 14.10 -4.78
CA PHE A 114 15.42 14.52 -3.81
C PHE A 114 15.31 13.56 -2.63
N TYR A 115 16.39 12.82 -2.33
CA TYR A 115 16.41 11.90 -1.21
C TYR A 115 16.31 12.61 0.15
N ILE A 116 15.35 12.18 0.96
CA ILE A 116 15.21 12.59 2.35
C ILE A 116 15.45 11.37 3.24
N LYS A 117 16.34 11.48 4.22
CA LYS A 117 16.56 10.36 5.15
C LYS A 117 15.27 10.08 5.93
N GLY A 118 14.79 8.85 5.83
CA GLY A 118 13.50 8.44 6.39
C GLY A 118 12.44 8.12 5.33
N PHE A 119 12.62 8.62 4.10
CA PHE A 119 11.76 8.30 2.96
C PHE A 119 12.13 6.93 2.40
N GLY A 120 11.64 5.88 3.07
CA GLY A 120 11.69 4.51 2.56
C GLY A 120 10.42 4.12 1.81
N LYS A 121 10.36 2.88 1.30
CA LYS A 121 9.25 2.35 0.49
C LYS A 121 7.87 2.64 1.09
N ASN A 122 7.70 2.43 2.40
CA ASN A 122 6.40 2.59 3.07
C ASN A 122 5.87 4.02 2.96
N LEU A 123 6.72 5.02 3.27
CA LEU A 123 6.28 6.42 3.25
C LEU A 123 6.14 6.93 1.82
N THR A 124 7.11 6.65 0.96
CA THR A 124 7.11 7.17 -0.41
C THR A 124 5.92 6.62 -1.21
N THR A 125 5.63 5.33 -1.10
CA THR A 125 4.48 4.73 -1.80
C THR A 125 3.14 5.02 -1.11
N GLY A 126 3.13 5.21 0.21
CA GLY A 126 1.96 5.75 0.92
C GLY A 126 1.59 7.17 0.48
N LEU A 127 2.59 8.03 0.22
CA LEU A 127 2.37 9.36 -0.34
C LEU A 127 1.82 9.29 -1.77
N LEU A 128 2.40 8.44 -2.64
CA LEU A 128 1.84 8.19 -3.98
C LEU A 128 0.40 7.73 -3.92
N HIS A 129 0.09 6.81 -3.01
CA HIS A 129 -1.26 6.31 -2.80
C HIS A 129 -2.24 7.43 -2.40
N ILE A 130 -1.86 8.35 -1.52
CA ILE A 130 -2.70 9.52 -1.20
C ILE A 130 -2.93 10.41 -2.41
N PHE A 131 -1.86 10.65 -3.18
CA PHE A 131 -1.92 11.51 -4.36
C PHE A 131 -2.79 10.91 -5.46
N ASN A 132 -2.78 9.59 -5.62
CA ASN A 132 -3.64 8.88 -6.54
C ASN A 132 -3.82 7.40 -6.17
N TRP A 133 -4.81 7.10 -5.32
CA TRP A 133 -5.11 5.73 -4.89
C TRP A 133 -5.78 4.89 -5.99
N GLU A 134 -6.11 5.46 -7.15
CA GLU A 134 -6.59 4.69 -8.30
C GLU A 134 -5.41 4.14 -9.12
N LYS A 135 -4.23 4.75 -9.00
CA LYS A 135 -3.03 4.37 -9.78
C LYS A 135 -1.94 3.71 -8.97
N TYR A 136 -1.80 4.07 -7.69
CA TYR A 136 -0.63 3.75 -6.90
C TYR A 136 -1.00 3.02 -5.62
N GLY A 137 -0.67 1.73 -5.54
CA GLY A 137 -0.79 0.92 -4.34
C GLY A 137 0.37 1.17 -3.38
N VAL A 138 0.15 0.85 -2.10
CA VAL A 138 1.16 1.00 -1.06
C VAL A 138 2.07 -0.24 -1.06
N TRP A 139 3.38 -0.04 -1.28
CA TRP A 139 4.38 -1.09 -1.10
C TRP A 139 5.02 -0.97 0.29
N ASN A 140 4.59 -1.88 1.16
CA ASN A 140 5.04 -2.03 2.53
C ASN A 140 5.27 -3.53 2.83
N ASN A 141 5.58 -3.86 4.09
CA ASN A 141 5.81 -5.27 4.45
C ASN A 141 4.52 -6.11 4.37
N ARG A 142 3.33 -5.53 4.52
CA ARG A 142 2.05 -6.25 4.43
C ARG A 142 1.71 -6.64 3.01
N SER A 143 1.66 -5.67 2.11
CA SER A 143 1.46 -5.91 0.69
C SER A 143 2.49 -6.91 0.15
N GLN A 144 3.75 -6.79 0.55
CA GLN A 144 4.78 -7.75 0.17
C GLN A 144 4.52 -9.16 0.73
N LYS A 145 4.20 -9.29 2.02
CA LYS A 145 3.89 -10.57 2.68
C LYS A 145 2.68 -11.24 2.04
N VAL A 146 1.60 -10.49 1.79
CA VAL A 146 0.42 -11.05 1.14
C VAL A 146 0.75 -11.48 -0.28
N LEU A 147 1.41 -10.64 -1.10
CA LEU A 147 1.83 -11.07 -2.45
C LEU A 147 2.71 -12.33 -2.43
N GLU A 148 3.58 -12.49 -1.43
CA GLU A 148 4.39 -13.69 -1.23
C GLU A 148 3.53 -14.92 -0.90
N GLU A 149 2.59 -14.79 0.03
CA GLU A 149 1.64 -15.85 0.41
C GLU A 149 0.76 -16.28 -0.78
N LEU A 150 0.39 -15.33 -1.62
CA LEU A 150 -0.34 -15.56 -2.86
C LEU A 150 0.52 -16.12 -3.99
N ARG A 151 1.84 -16.27 -3.78
CA ARG A 151 2.82 -16.65 -4.80
C ARG A 151 2.81 -15.74 -6.03
N ARG A 152 2.50 -14.46 -5.81
CA ARG A 152 2.45 -13.39 -6.82
C ARG A 152 3.55 -12.34 -6.64
N LEU A 153 4.37 -12.45 -5.59
CA LEU A 153 5.44 -11.50 -5.35
C LEU A 153 6.38 -11.47 -6.56
N PRO A 154 6.48 -10.33 -7.28
CA PRO A 154 7.35 -10.24 -8.44
C PRO A 154 8.81 -10.14 -8.01
N TYR A 155 9.73 -10.30 -8.97
CA TYR A 155 11.14 -10.12 -8.73
C TYR A 155 11.46 -8.67 -8.27
N ILE A 156 12.00 -8.56 -7.05
CA ILE A 156 12.49 -7.31 -6.46
C ILE A 156 13.96 -7.14 -6.80
N SER A 157 14.30 -6.05 -7.47
CA SER A 157 15.67 -5.70 -7.85
C SER A 157 16.27 -4.66 -6.91
N SER A 158 17.53 -4.29 -7.13
CA SER A 158 18.16 -3.16 -6.42
C SER A 158 17.57 -1.80 -6.84
N ASN A 159 16.92 -1.71 -8.01
CA ASN A 159 16.27 -0.49 -8.48
C ASN A 159 14.89 -0.34 -7.83
N PHE A 160 14.70 0.75 -7.08
CA PHE A 160 13.48 0.98 -6.32
C PHE A 160 12.27 1.20 -7.23
N GLY A 161 12.41 2.07 -8.23
CA GLY A 161 11.34 2.39 -9.18
C GLY A 161 10.87 1.16 -9.97
N GLN A 162 11.79 0.35 -10.50
CA GLN A 162 11.45 -0.86 -11.26
C GLN A 162 10.72 -1.89 -10.39
N SER A 163 11.22 -2.08 -9.17
CA SER A 163 10.60 -3.01 -8.23
C SER A 163 9.19 -2.54 -7.86
N TYR A 164 9.00 -1.24 -7.66
CA TYR A 164 7.69 -0.67 -7.39
C TYR A 164 6.73 -0.85 -8.56
N VAL A 165 7.14 -0.59 -9.81
CA VAL A 165 6.28 -0.78 -11.00
C VAL A 165 5.71 -2.19 -11.04
N ARG A 166 6.54 -3.21 -10.78
CA ARG A 166 6.10 -4.61 -10.76
C ARG A 166 5.16 -4.91 -9.59
N ILE A 167 5.47 -4.42 -8.40
CA ILE A 167 4.60 -4.58 -7.22
C ILE A 167 3.25 -3.92 -7.46
N ASN A 168 3.24 -2.68 -7.96
CA ASN A 168 2.04 -1.91 -8.23
C ASN A 168 1.15 -2.59 -9.28
N LEU A 169 1.75 -3.19 -10.31
CA LEU A 169 1.01 -3.96 -11.30
C LEU A 169 0.30 -5.17 -10.67
N GLU A 170 0.94 -5.89 -9.75
CA GLU A 170 0.28 -7.00 -9.05
C GLU A 170 -0.83 -6.53 -8.12
N LEU A 171 -0.66 -5.40 -7.44
CA LEU A 171 -1.72 -4.81 -6.62
C LEU A 171 -2.93 -4.38 -7.47
N LEU A 172 -2.70 -3.80 -8.65
CA LEU A 172 -3.79 -3.44 -9.58
C LEU A 172 -4.54 -4.68 -10.07
N LYS A 173 -3.84 -5.76 -10.43
CA LYS A 173 -4.49 -7.03 -10.79
C LYS A 173 -5.35 -7.59 -9.66
N LEU A 174 -4.86 -7.50 -8.42
CA LEU A 174 -5.66 -7.92 -7.25
C LEU A 174 -6.94 -7.08 -7.13
N THR A 175 -6.87 -5.76 -7.36
CA THR A 175 -8.07 -4.91 -7.34
C THR A 175 -9.07 -5.27 -8.43
N GLU A 176 -8.61 -5.64 -9.62
CA GLU A 176 -9.47 -6.11 -10.71
C GLU A 176 -10.14 -7.45 -10.36
N GLU A 177 -9.39 -8.38 -9.76
CA GLU A 177 -9.87 -9.72 -9.40
C GLU A 177 -10.96 -9.68 -8.32
N ILE A 178 -10.83 -8.78 -7.35
CA ILE A 178 -11.79 -8.63 -6.25
C ILE A 178 -12.79 -7.47 -6.48
N ASN A 179 -12.77 -6.87 -7.68
CA ASN A 179 -13.65 -5.78 -8.11
C ASN A 179 -13.71 -4.59 -7.13
N THR A 180 -12.55 -4.04 -6.80
CA THR A 180 -12.42 -2.90 -5.88
C THR A 180 -11.32 -1.92 -6.33
N ASP A 181 -10.92 -0.98 -5.48
CA ASP A 181 -9.79 -0.07 -5.73
C ASP A 181 -8.61 -0.28 -4.76
N LEU A 182 -7.49 0.39 -5.00
CA LEU A 182 -6.29 0.17 -4.18
C LEU A 182 -6.45 0.69 -2.76
N ALA A 183 -7.37 1.62 -2.49
CA ALA A 183 -7.62 2.13 -1.13
C ALA A 183 -8.36 1.08 -0.30
N TYR A 184 -9.34 0.42 -0.92
CA TYR A 184 -9.98 -0.77 -0.35
C TYR A 184 -8.94 -1.86 -0.15
N LEU A 185 -8.12 -2.17 -1.17
CA LEU A 185 -7.09 -3.21 -1.05
C LEU A 185 -6.11 -2.91 0.09
N ASP A 186 -5.56 -1.69 0.22
CA ASP A 186 -4.64 -1.38 1.33
C ASP A 186 -5.31 -1.51 2.71
N ALA A 187 -6.59 -1.13 2.84
CA ALA A 187 -7.36 -1.31 4.07
C ALA A 187 -7.61 -2.79 4.38
N PHE A 188 -8.00 -3.56 3.36
CA PHE A 188 -8.20 -5.01 3.45
C PHE A 188 -6.91 -5.73 3.85
N LEU A 189 -5.78 -5.43 3.19
CA LEU A 189 -4.48 -6.01 3.52
C LEU A 189 -4.00 -5.61 4.93
N TRP A 190 -4.39 -4.42 5.41
CA TRP A 190 -4.12 -4.01 6.78
C TRP A 190 -4.87 -4.85 7.79
N TRP A 191 -6.15 -5.13 7.52
CA TRP A 191 -7.01 -5.99 8.35
C TRP A 191 -6.61 -7.46 8.29
N LEU A 192 -6.19 -7.92 7.10
CA LEU A 192 -5.78 -9.30 6.87
C LEU A 192 -4.49 -9.63 7.61
N ASP A 193 -3.58 -8.67 7.80
CA ASP A 193 -2.33 -8.87 8.56
C ASP A 193 -2.51 -9.10 10.07
N ASP A 194 -3.74 -9.39 10.52
CA ASP A 194 -4.00 -10.08 11.77
C ASP A 194 -3.59 -11.56 11.65
N SER A 195 -2.65 -12.01 12.48
CA SER A 195 -1.97 -13.30 12.33
C SER A 195 -2.89 -14.52 12.38
N GLU A 196 -4.05 -14.41 13.01
CA GLU A 196 -5.04 -15.49 13.06
C GLU A 196 -5.72 -15.72 11.70
N LYS A 197 -6.04 -14.62 10.98
CA LYS A 197 -6.76 -14.66 9.70
C LYS A 197 -5.88 -15.24 8.60
N ILE A 198 -4.64 -14.74 8.48
CA ILE A 198 -3.63 -15.30 7.55
C ILE A 198 -3.35 -16.78 7.81
N THR A 199 -3.35 -17.24 9.06
CA THR A 199 -3.11 -18.65 9.38
C THR A 199 -4.26 -19.54 8.91
N GLN A 200 -5.50 -19.07 9.02
CA GLN A 200 -6.68 -19.74 8.48
C GLN A 200 -6.64 -19.77 6.94
N SER A 201 -6.29 -18.65 6.30
CA SER A 201 -6.07 -18.57 4.86
C SER A 201 -5.02 -19.58 4.36
N ARG A 202 -3.92 -19.73 5.10
CA ARG A 202 -2.81 -20.65 4.76
C ARG A 202 -3.21 -22.12 4.81
N LYS A 203 -4.01 -22.55 5.80
CA LYS A 203 -4.49 -23.94 5.90
C LYS A 203 -5.38 -24.31 4.70
N LEU A 204 -6.14 -23.34 4.19
CA LEU A 204 -7.05 -23.54 3.07
C LEU A 204 -6.34 -23.53 1.71
N LEU A 205 -5.29 -22.69 1.54
CA LEU A 205 -4.48 -22.66 0.32
C LEU A 205 -3.50 -23.84 0.18
N ASN A 206 -3.11 -24.47 1.30
CA ASN A 206 -2.29 -25.67 1.31
C ASN A 206 -2.84 -26.68 2.34
N PRO A 207 -3.96 -27.38 2.04
CA PRO A 207 -4.48 -28.40 2.94
C PRO A 207 -3.41 -29.47 3.15
N THR A 208 -3.13 -29.79 4.40
CA THR A 208 -2.10 -30.77 4.75
C THR A 208 -2.51 -32.15 4.27
N ALA A 209 -1.56 -33.07 4.08
CA ALA A 209 -1.87 -34.43 3.59
C ALA A 209 -2.85 -35.20 4.49
N SER A 210 -3.04 -34.79 5.76
CA SER A 210 -4.05 -35.35 6.67
C SER A 210 -5.48 -34.87 6.41
N ASP A 211 -5.68 -33.79 5.66
CA ASP A 211 -7.00 -33.24 5.34
C ASP A 211 -7.58 -33.84 4.05
N ARG A 212 -6.79 -34.65 3.34
CA ARG A 212 -7.25 -35.44 2.18
C ARG A 212 -7.88 -36.76 2.61
N VAL A 213 -8.87 -36.71 3.50
CA VAL A 213 -9.79 -37.85 3.64
C VAL A 213 -10.79 -37.70 2.50
N ILE A 214 -10.55 -38.44 1.41
CA ILE A 214 -11.56 -38.65 0.37
C ILE A 214 -12.72 -39.40 1.05
N PRO A 215 -13.95 -38.86 1.08
CA PRO A 215 -15.08 -39.62 1.57
C PRO A 215 -15.29 -40.82 0.65
N ASN A 216 -15.32 -42.02 1.23
CA ASN A 216 -15.68 -43.27 0.56
C ASN A 216 -17.10 -43.23 0.01
#